data_AF-A0A1F4Y5Z0-F1
#
_entry.id   AF-A0A1F4Y5Z0-F1
#
_cell.length_a   1.000
_cell.length_b   1.000
_cell.length_c   1.000
_cell.angle_alpha   90.00
_cell.angle_beta   90.00
_cell.angle_gamma   90.00
#
_symmetry.space_group_name_H-M   'P 1'
#
loop_
_entity.id
_entity.type
_entity.pdbx_description
1 polymer ?
#
loop_
_entity_poly.entity_id
_entity_poly.type
_entity_poly.pdbx_seq_one_letter_code
_entity_poly.pdbx_strand_id
1 'polypeptide(L)'
;MSRIRFTVGALYAVLMVFFIGGCGKDSTTNAPPAQGSLQLSRLFVSVVPGGSETISICAADETGAPDECTITNSNPEAASATISDTTIQVTGVAIGSTNITIQSGCGLSCVVPVQVYTPFVLETEDLEIGFVDQFTLRWNDQGSGGTYDGSFFHPVTTGGFRALGSLGCGPHGYPDPNGHFAMMVVRAKSGHEDAVAEPVAYQLIYNDHNSGAYMFGSFWTPIPPDGYVAMGTVVADNTWDPPSLSDVVCVRQDLTIPGEATDFIYDDRGTGAHMFLSCWKIDQPPAGPHDYAYLTTGTFVGVGYWGCPSVAPEINVLKIDLPLLAEAPYRSYTPRLTGYDSPPEETVPMLGRAMLVPCTIVNDLIYEDDIGWRVANSPTYRLERHVFYKLLYHNHNQTSEVQTNSVTIRSGVTTTESNTFYSETSISVSVEAGISFQAFSSKITATVSQTFGYETQTSVAELLEREVQSSINTAPGKAAALWQQYNRYVLLRHNGTNYEPVTAWEFGIDSYLTDEYPD
;
A
#
# COMPACT_ATOMS: atom_id res chain seq x y z
N MET A 1 -43.56 0.00 -12.21
CA MET A 1 -43.15 -0.73 -13.42
C MET A 1 -41.63 -0.69 -13.48
N SER A 2 -40.98 -1.70 -12.93
CA SER A 2 -39.52 -1.83 -12.93
C SER A 2 -39.05 -2.36 -14.29
N ARG A 3 -37.89 -1.88 -14.74
CA ARG A 3 -37.09 -2.55 -15.77
C ARG A 3 -35.65 -2.55 -15.32
N ILE A 4 -35.29 -3.63 -14.61
CA ILE A 4 -33.92 -4.01 -14.32
C ILE A 4 -33.39 -4.68 -15.60
N ARG A 5 -32.30 -4.14 -16.16
CA ARG A 5 -31.52 -4.79 -17.22
C ARG A 5 -30.52 -5.72 -16.54
N PHE A 6 -30.62 -7.02 -16.82
CA PHE A 6 -29.60 -8.01 -16.47
C PHE A 6 -28.51 -8.00 -17.54
N THR A 7 -27.28 -7.72 -17.15
CA THR A 7 -26.08 -7.96 -17.97
C THR A 7 -25.59 -9.38 -17.66
N VAL A 8 -25.41 -10.18 -18.70
CA VAL A 8 -25.03 -11.60 -18.62
C VAL A 8 -23.52 -11.69 -18.37
N GLY A 9 -23.14 -12.00 -17.12
CA GLY A 9 -21.79 -12.45 -16.77
C GLY A 9 -21.75 -13.97 -16.78
N ALA A 10 -20.88 -14.55 -17.61
CA ALA A 10 -20.69 -16.00 -17.71
C ALA A 10 -20.09 -16.56 -16.42
N LEU A 11 -20.91 -17.32 -15.67
CA LEU A 11 -20.50 -18.05 -14.48
C LEU A 11 -19.82 -19.37 -14.92
N TYR A 12 -18.50 -19.46 -14.78
CA TYR A 12 -17.80 -20.75 -14.88
C TYR A 12 -18.10 -21.55 -13.60
N ALA A 13 -19.09 -22.45 -13.68
CA ALA A 13 -19.37 -23.42 -12.63
C ALA A 13 -18.34 -24.55 -12.69
N VAL A 14 -17.39 -24.55 -11.75
CA VAL A 14 -16.53 -25.72 -11.50
C VAL A 14 -17.38 -26.76 -10.75
N LEU A 15 -17.75 -27.82 -11.47
CA LEU A 15 -18.49 -28.95 -10.93
C LEU A 15 -17.55 -29.79 -10.04
N MET A 16 -17.56 -29.59 -8.72
CA MET A 16 -16.95 -30.54 -7.79
C MET A 16 -17.81 -31.81 -7.73
N VAL A 17 -17.33 -32.86 -8.40
CA VAL A 17 -17.87 -34.21 -8.25
C VAL A 17 -17.31 -34.80 -6.96
N PHE A 18 -18.16 -34.92 -5.94
CA PHE A 18 -17.87 -35.72 -4.76
C PHE A 18 -17.88 -37.21 -5.13
N PHE A 19 -16.70 -37.84 -5.22
CA PHE A 19 -16.60 -39.29 -5.21
C PHE A 19 -16.61 -39.78 -3.75
N ILE A 20 -17.74 -40.35 -3.34
CA ILE A 20 -17.84 -41.19 -2.15
C ILE A 20 -17.37 -42.60 -2.59
N GLY A 21 -16.11 -42.94 -2.35
CA GLY A 21 -15.63 -44.33 -2.30
C GLY A 21 -15.35 -44.65 -0.83
N GLY A 22 -15.94 -45.64 -0.17
CA GLY A 22 -16.21 -46.99 -0.63
C GLY A 22 -15.04 -47.89 -0.22
N CYS A 23 -15.03 -48.36 1.04
CA CYS A 23 -14.03 -49.30 1.56
C CYS A 23 -13.93 -50.55 0.66
N GLY A 24 -12.79 -50.71 -0.01
CA GLY A 24 -12.41 -51.93 -0.71
C GLY A 24 -10.92 -52.19 -0.48
N LYS A 25 -10.60 -53.31 0.15
CA LYS A 25 -9.23 -53.83 0.27
C LYS A 25 -8.75 -54.30 -1.11
N ASP A 26 -7.44 -54.19 -1.30
CA ASP A 26 -6.62 -54.64 -2.45
C ASP A 26 -6.53 -53.68 -3.65
N SER A 27 -5.61 -52.72 -3.54
CA SER A 27 -4.84 -52.24 -4.69
C SER A 27 -3.42 -51.94 -4.25
N THR A 28 -2.43 -52.62 -4.83
CA THR A 28 -1.02 -52.20 -4.81
C THR A 28 -0.94 -50.82 -5.46
N THR A 29 -0.95 -49.76 -4.65
CA THR A 29 -0.67 -48.41 -5.11
C THR A 29 0.81 -48.35 -5.43
N ASN A 30 1.16 -48.49 -6.71
CA ASN A 30 2.44 -47.94 -7.18
C ASN A 30 2.47 -46.48 -6.74
N ALA A 31 3.54 -46.08 -6.05
CA ALA A 31 3.79 -44.68 -5.76
C ALA A 31 3.62 -43.87 -7.07
N PRO A 32 3.03 -42.67 -7.03
CA PRO A 32 3.03 -41.79 -8.18
C PRO A 32 4.45 -41.71 -8.75
N PRO A 33 4.65 -41.73 -10.08
CA PRO A 33 5.97 -41.53 -10.64
C PRO A 33 6.55 -40.23 -10.06
N ALA A 34 7.81 -40.29 -9.60
CA ALA A 34 8.48 -39.14 -9.03
C ALA A 34 8.40 -37.98 -10.03
N GLN A 35 7.73 -36.91 -9.65
CA GLN A 35 7.60 -35.70 -10.47
C GLN A 35 8.76 -34.77 -10.13
N GLY A 36 9.41 -34.20 -11.15
CA GLY A 36 10.36 -33.12 -10.95
C GLY A 36 9.72 -31.91 -10.25
N SER A 37 10.54 -30.96 -9.81
CA SER A 37 10.09 -29.75 -9.12
C SER A 37 10.73 -28.49 -9.70
N LEU A 38 10.00 -27.37 -9.65
CA LEU A 38 10.48 -26.05 -10.03
C LEU A 38 9.89 -25.00 -9.09
N GLN A 39 10.73 -24.48 -8.20
CA GLN A 39 10.36 -23.52 -7.15
C GLN A 39 11.19 -22.25 -7.27
N LEU A 40 10.56 -21.11 -6.95
CA LEU A 40 11.16 -19.79 -7.05
C LEU A 40 11.01 -19.04 -5.73
N SER A 41 12.02 -18.25 -5.35
CA SER A 41 11.92 -17.35 -4.19
C SER A 41 10.98 -16.15 -4.41
N ARG A 42 10.68 -15.82 -5.68
CA ARG A 42 9.78 -14.73 -6.06
C ARG A 42 8.81 -15.19 -7.14
N LEU A 43 7.54 -14.86 -6.96
CA LEU A 43 6.49 -15.20 -7.91
C LEU A 43 6.21 -14.06 -8.91
N PHE A 44 6.66 -12.85 -8.60
CA PHE A 44 6.70 -11.67 -9.46
C PHE A 44 7.94 -10.83 -9.09
N VAL A 45 8.32 -9.88 -9.94
CA VAL A 45 9.35 -8.89 -9.65
C VAL A 45 8.79 -7.49 -9.91
N SER A 46 8.96 -6.60 -8.96
CA SER A 46 8.66 -5.18 -9.15
C SER A 46 9.93 -4.39 -8.86
N VAL A 47 10.39 -3.56 -9.79
CA VAL A 47 11.63 -2.80 -9.63
C VAL A 47 11.48 -1.40 -10.21
N VAL A 48 12.28 -0.46 -9.71
CA VAL A 48 12.45 0.84 -10.37
C VAL A 48 13.46 0.72 -11.53
N PRO A 49 13.46 1.64 -12.52
CA PRO A 49 14.51 1.67 -13.55
C PRO A 49 15.91 1.67 -12.94
N GLY A 50 16.79 0.79 -13.42
CA GLY A 50 18.14 0.58 -12.88
C GLY A 50 18.20 -0.25 -11.59
N GLY A 51 17.07 -0.46 -10.90
CA GLY A 51 16.96 -1.37 -9.77
C GLY A 51 17.01 -2.83 -10.21
N SER A 52 17.46 -3.70 -9.32
CA SER A 52 17.54 -5.14 -9.59
C SER A 52 17.07 -5.99 -8.42
N GLU A 53 16.43 -7.11 -8.74
CA GLU A 53 16.06 -8.13 -7.78
C GLU A 53 16.53 -9.50 -8.26
N THR A 54 16.74 -10.39 -7.29
CA THR A 54 17.21 -11.75 -7.52
C THR A 54 16.10 -12.76 -7.25
N ILE A 55 15.98 -13.73 -8.16
CA ILE A 55 15.11 -14.90 -8.03
C ILE A 55 16.01 -16.13 -7.87
N SER A 56 15.89 -16.82 -6.75
CA SER A 56 16.53 -18.12 -6.54
C SER A 56 15.63 -19.22 -7.08
N ILE A 57 16.21 -20.14 -7.83
CA ILE A 57 15.55 -21.31 -8.42
C ILE A 57 15.97 -22.54 -7.64
N CYS A 58 14.99 -23.35 -7.24
CA CYS A 58 15.21 -24.72 -6.81
C CYS A 58 14.49 -25.62 -7.82
N ALA A 59 15.26 -26.27 -8.70
CA ALA A 59 14.74 -27.17 -9.71
C ALA A 59 15.38 -28.55 -9.55
N ALA A 60 14.55 -29.60 -9.59
CA ALA A 60 15.01 -30.97 -9.51
C ALA A 60 14.28 -31.86 -10.53
N ASP A 61 14.98 -32.83 -11.10
CA ASP A 61 14.41 -33.79 -12.04
C ASP A 61 13.62 -34.90 -11.31
N GLU A 62 13.11 -35.87 -12.06
CA GLU A 62 12.36 -37.02 -11.53
C GLU A 62 13.19 -37.89 -10.55
N THR A 63 14.51 -37.73 -10.51
CA THR A 63 15.41 -38.45 -9.61
C THR A 63 15.78 -37.65 -8.36
N GLY A 64 15.33 -36.39 -8.28
CA GLY A 64 15.71 -35.45 -7.22
C GLY A 64 17.08 -34.80 -7.43
N ALA A 65 17.73 -35.01 -8.59
CA ALA A 65 18.97 -34.34 -8.94
C ALA A 65 18.70 -32.91 -9.43
N PRO A 66 19.64 -31.96 -9.26
CA PRO A 66 19.48 -30.59 -9.76
C PRO A 66 19.17 -30.55 -11.27
N ASP A 67 18.15 -29.79 -11.65
CA ASP A 67 17.70 -29.65 -13.04
C ASP A 67 18.08 -28.27 -13.60
N GLU A 68 18.67 -28.23 -14.79
CA GLU A 68 19.09 -26.99 -15.42
C GLU A 68 17.88 -26.19 -15.90
N CYS A 69 17.95 -24.86 -15.79
CA CYS A 69 16.88 -23.95 -16.18
C CYS A 69 17.33 -22.99 -17.29
N THR A 70 16.39 -22.61 -18.16
CA THR A 70 16.57 -21.57 -19.18
C THR A 70 15.51 -20.50 -19.01
N ILE A 71 15.79 -19.29 -19.53
CA ILE A 71 14.87 -18.15 -19.42
C ILE A 71 14.57 -17.53 -20.79
N THR A 72 13.33 -17.05 -20.95
CA THR A 72 12.93 -16.17 -22.07
C THR A 72 12.24 -14.93 -21.53
N ASN A 73 12.43 -13.79 -22.19
CA ASN A 73 11.90 -12.50 -21.77
C ASN A 73 11.04 -11.90 -22.89
N SER A 74 9.76 -11.64 -22.59
CA SER A 74 8.81 -11.16 -23.59
C SER A 74 9.04 -9.71 -24.05
N ASN A 75 9.70 -8.90 -23.24
CA ASN A 75 9.95 -7.49 -23.48
C ASN A 75 11.25 -7.02 -22.77
N PRO A 76 12.42 -7.23 -23.39
CA PRO A 76 13.71 -6.80 -22.85
C PRO A 76 13.89 -5.29 -22.72
N GLU A 77 13.05 -4.48 -23.37
CA GLU A 77 13.08 -3.01 -23.26
C GLU A 77 12.53 -2.53 -21.93
N ALA A 78 11.60 -3.28 -21.32
CA ALA A 78 11.09 -2.97 -19.99
C ALA A 78 12.05 -3.44 -18.89
N ALA A 79 12.47 -4.70 -18.92
CA ALA A 79 13.44 -5.25 -17.96
C ALA A 79 14.34 -6.28 -18.63
N SER A 80 15.59 -6.39 -18.16
CA SER A 80 16.53 -7.43 -18.56
C SER A 80 16.59 -8.55 -17.52
N ALA A 81 16.93 -9.77 -17.95
CA ALA A 81 17.06 -10.92 -17.06
C ALA A 81 18.23 -11.80 -17.50
N THR A 82 19.07 -12.20 -16.54
CA THR A 82 20.19 -13.12 -16.77
C THR A 82 20.12 -14.26 -15.77
N ILE A 83 20.47 -15.47 -16.20
CA ILE A 83 20.54 -16.65 -15.34
C ILE A 83 22.00 -17.07 -15.14
N SER A 84 22.39 -17.34 -13.91
CA SER A 84 23.67 -17.91 -13.51
C SER A 84 23.40 -19.00 -12.48
N ASP A 85 23.72 -20.24 -12.82
CA ASP A 85 23.41 -21.43 -12.01
C ASP A 85 21.92 -21.48 -11.61
N THR A 86 21.63 -21.34 -10.32
CA THR A 86 20.29 -21.37 -9.73
C THR A 86 19.74 -19.97 -9.47
N THR A 87 20.31 -18.92 -10.06
CA THR A 87 19.99 -17.53 -9.75
C THR A 87 19.65 -16.74 -10.99
N ILE A 88 18.48 -16.09 -11.01
CA ILE A 88 18.11 -15.10 -12.03
C ILE A 88 18.25 -13.71 -11.45
N GLN A 89 19.01 -12.84 -12.12
CA GLN A 89 19.05 -11.42 -11.83
C GLN A 89 18.13 -10.69 -12.81
N VAL A 90 17.16 -9.95 -12.28
CA VAL A 90 16.23 -9.13 -13.06
C VAL A 90 16.56 -7.66 -12.81
N THR A 91 16.78 -6.89 -13.86
CA THR A 91 17.12 -5.46 -13.78
C THR A 91 16.14 -4.63 -14.60
N GLY A 92 15.51 -3.65 -13.97
CA GLY A 92 14.59 -2.72 -14.64
C GLY A 92 15.33 -1.83 -15.64
N VAL A 93 14.80 -1.69 -16.85
CA VAL A 93 15.39 -0.88 -17.93
C VAL A 93 14.56 0.39 -18.14
N ALA A 94 13.27 0.25 -18.41
CA ALA A 94 12.33 1.35 -18.60
C ALA A 94 10.96 1.01 -18.02
N ILE A 95 10.18 2.04 -17.66
CA ILE A 95 8.81 1.87 -17.15
C ILE A 95 8.00 1.01 -18.12
N GLY A 96 7.35 -0.02 -17.59
CA GLY A 96 6.60 -0.98 -18.38
C GLY A 96 6.53 -2.35 -17.72
N SER A 97 6.09 -3.34 -18.47
CA SER A 97 5.94 -4.71 -17.98
C SER A 97 6.58 -5.72 -18.92
N THR A 98 7.07 -6.83 -18.36
CA THR A 98 7.50 -8.00 -19.11
C THR A 98 7.22 -9.29 -18.33
N ASN A 99 7.24 -10.42 -19.01
CA ASN A 99 7.17 -11.75 -18.43
C ASN A 99 8.50 -12.47 -18.64
N ILE A 100 9.08 -12.97 -17.55
CA ILE A 100 10.22 -13.89 -17.58
C ILE A 100 9.66 -15.30 -17.47
N THR A 101 9.78 -16.08 -18.54
CA THR A 101 9.40 -17.50 -18.53
C THR A 101 10.64 -18.33 -18.21
N ILE A 102 10.55 -19.17 -17.19
CA ILE A 102 11.59 -20.09 -16.75
C ILE A 102 11.15 -21.50 -17.16
N GLN A 103 12.06 -22.26 -17.76
CA GLN A 103 11.80 -23.62 -18.20
C GLN A 103 12.91 -24.55 -17.70
N SER A 104 12.53 -25.60 -16.99
CA SER A 104 13.45 -26.64 -16.49
C SER A 104 13.71 -27.71 -17.55
N GLY A 105 14.82 -28.43 -17.43
CA GLY A 105 15.20 -29.53 -18.33
C GLY A 105 14.18 -30.68 -18.33
N CYS A 106 13.53 -30.95 -17.20
CA CYS A 106 12.43 -31.92 -17.10
C CYS A 106 11.08 -31.41 -17.65
N GLY A 107 11.02 -30.21 -18.24
CA GLY A 107 9.86 -29.69 -18.96
C GLY A 107 8.85 -28.92 -18.10
N LEU A 108 9.16 -28.65 -16.83
CA LEU A 108 8.35 -27.75 -16.00
C LEU A 108 8.58 -26.30 -16.43
N SER A 109 7.55 -25.47 -16.31
CA SER A 109 7.65 -24.05 -16.65
C SER A 109 6.88 -23.18 -15.66
N CYS A 110 7.39 -21.97 -15.44
CA CYS A 110 6.72 -20.92 -14.71
C CYS A 110 6.97 -19.56 -15.37
N VAL A 111 5.99 -18.66 -15.21
CA VAL A 111 6.08 -17.28 -15.68
C VAL A 111 6.16 -16.38 -14.47
N VAL A 112 7.16 -15.51 -14.45
CA VAL A 112 7.35 -14.45 -13.46
C VAL A 112 7.00 -13.13 -14.13
N PRO A 113 5.86 -12.50 -13.80
CA PRO A 113 5.57 -11.15 -14.24
C PRO A 113 6.56 -10.17 -13.60
N VAL A 114 7.02 -9.22 -14.41
CA VAL A 114 7.94 -8.16 -14.01
C VAL A 114 7.30 -6.82 -14.31
N GLN A 115 7.21 -5.96 -13.30
CA GLN A 115 6.74 -4.59 -13.43
C GLN A 115 7.88 -3.62 -13.13
N VAL A 116 8.19 -2.75 -14.08
CA VAL A 116 9.12 -1.64 -13.87
C VAL A 116 8.30 -0.37 -13.67
N TYR A 117 8.35 0.19 -12.46
CA TYR A 117 7.48 1.29 -12.02
C TYR A 117 8.29 2.51 -11.58
N THR A 118 7.63 3.66 -11.46
CA THR A 118 8.23 4.86 -10.86
C THR A 118 7.80 5.00 -9.40
N PRO A 119 8.72 5.28 -8.47
CA PRO A 119 8.35 5.53 -7.07
C PRO A 119 7.84 6.96 -6.85
N PHE A 120 7.94 7.83 -7.87
CA PHE A 120 7.69 9.27 -7.75
C PHE A 120 6.21 9.66 -7.91
N VAL A 121 5.40 8.74 -8.42
CA VAL A 121 3.99 8.97 -8.72
C VAL A 121 3.20 7.77 -8.23
N LEU A 122 2.12 8.01 -7.50
CA LEU A 122 1.13 6.99 -7.21
C LEU A 122 0.16 6.92 -8.39
N GLU A 123 0.28 5.88 -9.21
CA GLU A 123 -0.57 5.66 -10.37
C GLU A 123 -1.86 4.93 -9.95
N THR A 124 -3.01 5.54 -10.20
CA THR A 124 -4.34 4.91 -10.03
C THR A 124 -4.93 4.57 -11.40
N GLU A 125 -6.19 4.17 -11.45
CA GLU A 125 -6.91 3.94 -12.72
C GLU A 125 -7.02 5.26 -13.53
N ASP A 126 -7.56 6.31 -12.91
CA ASP A 126 -7.85 7.58 -13.60
C ASP A 126 -6.84 8.71 -13.31
N LEU A 127 -6.10 8.64 -12.20
CA LEU A 127 -5.23 9.72 -11.73
C LEU A 127 -3.79 9.28 -11.55
N GLU A 128 -2.89 10.21 -11.78
CA GLU A 128 -1.52 10.19 -11.27
C GLU A 128 -1.44 11.18 -10.11
N ILE A 129 -0.98 10.71 -8.95
CA ILE A 129 -0.84 11.54 -7.75
C ILE A 129 0.65 11.75 -7.48
N GLY A 130 1.05 13.01 -7.45
CA GLY A 130 2.39 13.46 -7.11
C GLY A 130 2.40 14.19 -5.77
N PHE A 131 3.60 14.52 -5.31
CA PHE A 131 3.84 15.21 -4.05
C PHE A 131 4.76 16.38 -4.29
N VAL A 132 4.48 17.51 -3.65
CA VAL A 132 5.33 18.69 -3.68
C VAL A 132 5.64 19.15 -2.26
N ASP A 133 6.83 19.69 -2.08
CA ASP A 133 7.33 20.27 -0.84
C ASP A 133 7.73 21.74 -1.00
N GLN A 134 7.46 22.34 -2.17
CA GLN A 134 7.78 23.73 -2.49
C GLN A 134 6.50 24.54 -2.72
N PHE A 135 6.45 25.74 -2.17
CA PHE A 135 5.27 26.59 -2.10
C PHE A 135 5.64 28.07 -2.27
N THR A 136 4.76 28.83 -2.91
CA THR A 136 4.84 30.29 -2.98
C THR A 136 3.88 30.93 -1.98
N LEU A 137 4.35 31.86 -1.16
CA LEU A 137 3.50 32.65 -0.27
C LEU A 137 2.49 33.46 -1.10
N ARG A 138 1.21 33.33 -0.76
CA ARG A 138 0.10 34.09 -1.37
C ARG A 138 -0.37 35.21 -0.47
N TRP A 139 -0.49 34.93 0.83
CA TRP A 139 -0.91 35.90 1.83
C TRP A 139 -0.45 35.48 3.23
N ASN A 140 -0.19 36.45 4.10
CA ASN A 140 -0.18 36.24 5.54
C ASN A 140 -0.82 37.44 6.25
N ASP A 141 -1.21 37.23 7.49
CA ASP A 141 -1.93 38.24 8.25
C ASP A 141 -1.01 39.25 8.97
N GLN A 142 0.30 39.25 8.69
CA GLN A 142 1.25 40.08 9.41
C GLN A 142 0.89 41.57 9.29
N GLY A 143 0.79 42.24 10.45
CA GLY A 143 0.37 43.65 10.55
C GLY A 143 -1.12 43.83 10.88
N SER A 144 -1.94 42.77 10.81
CA SER A 144 -3.39 42.82 11.07
C SER A 144 -3.75 43.22 12.51
N GLY A 145 -2.84 42.95 13.46
CA GLY A 145 -3.12 43.09 14.90
C GLY A 145 -4.11 42.04 15.43
N GLY A 146 -4.41 41.02 14.63
CA GLY A 146 -5.24 39.87 15.00
C GLY A 146 -4.63 39.02 16.12
N THR A 147 -5.43 38.10 16.65
CA THR A 147 -5.01 37.23 17.76
C THR A 147 -4.18 36.03 17.30
N TYR A 148 -4.44 35.55 16.08
CA TYR A 148 -3.82 34.35 15.51
C TYR A 148 -2.94 34.74 14.33
N ASP A 149 -1.87 34.00 14.10
CA ASP A 149 -1.01 34.20 12.95
C ASP A 149 -1.38 33.17 11.87
N GLY A 150 -1.60 33.65 10.65
CA GLY A 150 -1.93 32.81 9.50
C GLY A 150 -1.03 33.12 8.30
N SER A 151 -0.44 32.08 7.70
CA SER A 151 0.27 32.16 6.43
C SER A 151 -0.28 31.14 5.43
N PHE A 152 -0.49 31.59 4.20
CA PHE A 152 -1.16 30.83 3.17
C PHE A 152 -0.34 30.82 1.90
N PHE A 153 -0.19 29.63 1.34
CA PHE A 153 0.72 29.36 0.24
C PHE A 153 0.02 28.60 -0.88
N HIS A 154 0.62 28.61 -2.05
CA HIS A 154 0.16 27.81 -3.18
C HIS A 154 1.30 26.86 -3.61
N PRO A 155 1.01 25.56 -3.85
CA PRO A 155 2.03 24.59 -4.23
C PRO A 155 2.69 24.94 -5.57
N VAL A 156 4.00 24.74 -5.68
CA VAL A 156 4.74 24.86 -6.94
C VAL A 156 4.65 23.54 -7.69
N THR A 157 3.80 23.49 -8.71
CA THR A 157 3.58 22.28 -9.51
C THR A 157 4.46 22.21 -10.75
N THR A 158 4.95 21.03 -11.10
CA THR A 158 5.72 20.78 -12.34
C THR A 158 5.20 19.54 -13.07
N GLY A 159 5.68 19.28 -14.29
CA GLY A 159 5.35 18.04 -15.01
C GLY A 159 3.87 17.91 -15.39
N GLY A 160 3.10 19.00 -15.45
CA GLY A 160 1.66 18.95 -15.75
C GLY A 160 0.78 18.50 -14.58
N PHE A 161 1.35 18.30 -13.39
CA PHE A 161 0.57 18.20 -12.16
C PHE A 161 -0.12 19.52 -11.85
N ARG A 162 -1.25 19.45 -11.16
CA ARG A 162 -2.13 20.57 -10.82
C ARG A 162 -2.48 20.55 -9.34
N ALA A 163 -2.62 21.73 -8.77
CA ALA A 163 -3.02 21.93 -7.38
C ALA A 163 -4.51 21.63 -7.19
N LEU A 164 -4.84 21.15 -6.00
CA LEU A 164 -6.23 20.89 -5.56
C LEU A 164 -6.79 21.99 -4.64
N GLY A 165 -5.93 22.92 -4.22
CA GLY A 165 -6.23 24.01 -3.30
C GLY A 165 -4.94 24.70 -2.85
N SER A 166 -5.06 25.67 -1.94
CA SER A 166 -3.92 26.29 -1.28
C SER A 166 -3.54 25.54 0.02
N LEU A 167 -2.35 25.82 0.54
CA LEU A 167 -1.90 25.38 1.86
C LEU A 167 -2.14 26.50 2.89
N GLY A 168 -2.66 26.15 4.06
CA GLY A 168 -2.81 27.06 5.20
C GLY A 168 -1.95 26.62 6.38
N CYS A 169 -1.19 27.55 6.94
CA CYS A 169 -0.33 27.35 8.10
C CYS A 169 -0.73 28.31 9.23
N GLY A 170 -0.84 27.80 10.44
CA GLY A 170 -1.27 28.53 11.64
C GLY A 170 -1.55 27.56 12.78
N PRO A 171 -2.02 28.02 13.95
CA PRO A 171 -2.43 29.40 14.27
C PRO A 171 -1.34 30.27 14.91
N HIS A 172 -0.08 29.83 14.87
CA HIS A 172 1.02 30.46 15.59
C HIS A 172 2.26 30.63 14.71
N GLY A 173 2.73 31.88 14.62
CA GLY A 173 3.86 32.26 13.80
C GLY A 173 3.61 32.14 12.29
N TYR A 174 4.68 32.34 11.53
CA TYR A 174 4.68 32.28 10.07
C TYR A 174 5.70 31.25 9.60
N PRO A 175 5.45 29.94 9.82
CA PRO A 175 6.40 28.91 9.44
C PRO A 175 6.59 28.88 7.92
N ASP A 176 7.81 28.59 7.49
CA ASP A 176 8.12 28.30 6.08
C ASP A 176 7.79 26.82 5.79
N PRO A 177 6.81 26.52 4.92
CA PRO A 177 6.45 25.14 4.61
C PRO A 177 7.44 24.45 3.66
N ASN A 178 8.38 25.20 3.03
CA ASN A 178 9.28 24.64 2.03
C ASN A 178 10.22 23.58 2.62
N GLY A 179 10.18 22.35 2.09
CA GLY A 179 10.93 21.21 2.61
C GLY A 179 10.42 20.63 3.94
N HIS A 180 9.38 21.23 4.52
CA HIS A 180 8.81 20.87 5.83
C HIS A 180 7.35 20.41 5.77
N PHE A 181 6.70 20.53 4.60
CA PHE A 181 5.37 19.99 4.37
C PHE A 181 5.28 19.31 3.00
N ALA A 182 4.49 18.23 2.90
CA ALA A 182 4.18 17.59 1.62
C ALA A 182 2.70 17.78 1.28
N MET A 183 2.41 18.25 0.08
CA MET A 183 1.05 18.41 -0.43
C MET A 183 0.83 17.53 -1.66
N MET A 184 -0.34 16.90 -1.75
CA MET A 184 -0.70 16.10 -2.93
C MET A 184 -1.11 17.00 -4.08
N VAL A 185 -0.62 16.67 -5.27
CA VAL A 185 -0.98 17.29 -6.54
C VAL A 185 -1.37 16.19 -7.52
N VAL A 186 -2.23 16.50 -8.49
CA VAL A 186 -2.78 15.47 -9.38
C VAL A 186 -2.62 15.80 -10.84
N ARG A 187 -2.60 14.77 -11.67
CA ARG A 187 -2.73 14.85 -13.12
C ARG A 187 -3.67 13.75 -13.57
N ALA A 188 -4.50 14.01 -14.58
CA ALA A 188 -5.26 12.95 -15.23
C ALA A 188 -4.30 11.96 -15.91
N LYS A 189 -4.56 10.67 -15.74
CA LYS A 189 -3.84 9.64 -16.48
C LYS A 189 -4.19 9.73 -17.96
N SER A 190 -3.24 9.39 -18.82
CA SER A 190 -3.45 9.32 -20.27
C SER A 190 -4.66 8.44 -20.61
N GLY A 191 -5.63 8.99 -21.34
CA GLY A 191 -6.91 8.34 -21.67
C GLY A 191 -8.04 8.54 -20.66
N HIS A 192 -7.77 9.26 -19.57
CA HIS A 192 -8.72 9.61 -18.50
C HIS A 192 -8.70 11.13 -18.24
N GLU A 193 -8.57 11.94 -19.29
CA GLU A 193 -8.45 13.40 -19.19
C GLU A 193 -9.65 14.08 -18.49
N ASP A 194 -10.80 13.40 -18.42
CA ASP A 194 -12.01 13.81 -17.71
C ASP A 194 -11.96 13.55 -16.19
N ALA A 195 -10.87 12.98 -15.67
CA ALA A 195 -10.71 12.78 -14.22
C ALA A 195 -10.60 14.12 -13.45
N VAL A 196 -10.17 15.19 -14.14
CA VAL A 196 -10.05 16.54 -13.57
C VAL A 196 -10.57 17.59 -14.55
N ALA A 197 -11.06 18.71 -14.03
CA ALA A 197 -11.48 19.85 -14.83
C ALA A 197 -11.15 21.18 -14.14
N GLU A 198 -10.93 22.25 -14.89
CA GLU A 198 -10.79 23.58 -14.29
C GLU A 198 -12.13 24.07 -13.73
N PRO A 199 -12.14 24.83 -12.62
CA PRO A 199 -13.34 25.49 -12.15
C PRO A 199 -13.91 26.43 -13.23
N VAL A 200 -15.23 26.63 -13.23
CA VAL A 200 -15.90 27.54 -14.17
C VAL A 200 -15.90 28.98 -13.68
N ALA A 201 -15.71 29.19 -12.38
CA ALA A 201 -15.66 30.48 -11.70
C ALA A 201 -15.13 30.31 -10.27
N TYR A 202 -14.97 31.42 -9.56
CA TYR A 202 -14.67 31.46 -8.13
C TYR A 202 -15.75 32.23 -7.37
N GLN A 203 -16.13 31.74 -6.19
CA GLN A 203 -16.99 32.43 -5.24
C GLN A 203 -16.12 33.04 -4.13
N LEU A 204 -16.23 34.35 -3.92
CA LEU A 204 -15.50 35.04 -2.85
C LEU A 204 -15.97 34.55 -1.48
N ILE A 205 -15.02 34.12 -0.64
CA ILE A 205 -15.25 33.80 0.78
C ILE A 205 -14.93 35.03 1.63
N TYR A 206 -13.72 35.58 1.45
CA TYR A 206 -13.16 36.65 2.28
C TYR A 206 -12.18 37.49 1.47
N ASN A 207 -12.12 38.78 1.78
CA ASN A 207 -10.98 39.63 1.49
C ASN A 207 -10.57 40.40 2.75
N ASP A 208 -9.31 40.73 2.86
CA ASP A 208 -8.73 41.34 4.05
C ASP A 208 -8.82 42.87 4.07
N HIS A 209 -9.78 43.46 3.35
CA HIS A 209 -10.02 44.90 3.39
C HIS A 209 -10.16 45.39 4.83
N ASN A 210 -9.33 46.38 5.18
CA ASN A 210 -9.25 47.01 6.51
C ASN A 210 -8.73 46.09 7.63
N SER A 211 -8.20 44.91 7.32
CA SER A 211 -7.59 44.01 8.31
C SER A 211 -6.38 44.64 9.00
N GLY A 212 -5.60 45.47 8.26
CA GLY A 212 -4.32 46.03 8.69
C GLY A 212 -3.10 45.20 8.24
N ALA A 213 -3.32 44.04 7.63
CA ALA A 213 -2.24 43.21 7.09
C ALA A 213 -1.42 43.95 6.02
N TYR A 214 -0.14 43.58 5.90
CA TYR A 214 0.78 44.20 4.94
C TYR A 214 0.59 43.72 3.49
N MET A 215 -0.10 42.59 3.31
CA MET A 215 -0.43 41.99 2.02
C MET A 215 -1.92 42.16 1.73
N PHE A 216 -2.33 41.95 0.47
CA PHE A 216 -3.74 41.91 0.07
C PHE A 216 -4.19 40.46 -0.06
N GLY A 217 -5.05 40.01 0.83
CA GLY A 217 -5.53 38.63 0.89
C GLY A 217 -6.94 38.49 0.38
N SER A 218 -7.18 37.52 -0.49
CA SER A 218 -8.53 37.05 -0.80
C SER A 218 -8.61 35.53 -0.94
N PHE A 219 -9.72 34.98 -0.48
CA PHE A 219 -9.97 33.54 -0.34
C PHE A 219 -11.20 33.17 -1.12
N TRP A 220 -11.12 32.08 -1.87
CA TRP A 220 -12.10 31.74 -2.89
C TRP A 220 -12.44 30.25 -2.87
N THR A 221 -13.74 29.97 -2.96
CA THR A 221 -14.26 28.62 -3.25
C THR A 221 -14.26 28.42 -4.76
N PRO A 222 -13.56 27.42 -5.31
CA PRO A 222 -13.71 27.05 -6.72
C PRO A 222 -15.14 26.59 -7.01
N ILE A 223 -15.75 27.09 -8.09
CA ILE A 223 -17.05 26.59 -8.57
C ILE A 223 -16.75 25.48 -9.61
N PRO A 224 -16.95 24.20 -9.29
CA PRO A 224 -16.68 23.12 -10.21
C PRO A 224 -17.70 23.06 -11.36
N PRO A 225 -17.34 22.53 -12.53
CA PRO A 225 -18.31 22.13 -13.54
C PRO A 225 -19.18 20.94 -13.06
N ASP A 226 -20.32 20.72 -13.73
CA ASP A 226 -21.24 19.61 -13.40
C ASP A 226 -20.51 18.25 -13.42
N GLY A 227 -20.66 17.48 -12.35
CA GLY A 227 -20.02 16.16 -12.18
C GLY A 227 -18.64 16.20 -11.52
N TYR A 228 -18.16 17.38 -11.11
CA TYR A 228 -16.88 17.57 -10.42
C TYR A 228 -17.09 18.25 -9.07
N VAL A 229 -16.09 18.14 -8.20
CA VAL A 229 -16.06 18.79 -6.88
C VAL A 229 -14.77 19.57 -6.67
N ALA A 230 -14.86 20.66 -5.90
CA ALA A 230 -13.69 21.36 -5.40
C ALA A 230 -13.08 20.60 -4.22
N MET A 231 -11.76 20.67 -4.06
CA MET A 231 -11.04 19.90 -3.04
C MET A 231 -10.49 20.76 -1.90
N GLY A 232 -10.52 22.09 -2.04
CA GLY A 232 -10.05 23.04 -1.04
C GLY A 232 -10.25 24.49 -1.46
N THR A 233 -10.01 25.40 -0.51
CA THR A 233 -10.03 26.85 -0.74
C THR A 233 -8.76 27.31 -1.46
N VAL A 234 -8.88 28.33 -2.31
CA VAL A 234 -7.76 28.93 -3.06
C VAL A 234 -7.52 30.36 -2.58
N VAL A 235 -6.26 30.69 -2.33
CA VAL A 235 -5.83 32.04 -1.92
C VAL A 235 -5.18 32.76 -3.10
N ALA A 236 -5.68 33.95 -3.41
CA ALA A 236 -5.16 34.76 -4.52
C ALA A 236 -3.77 35.34 -4.20
N ASP A 237 -3.02 35.65 -5.25
CA ASP A 237 -1.64 36.14 -5.15
C ASP A 237 -1.57 37.62 -4.82
N ASN A 238 -1.53 37.94 -3.52
CA ASN A 238 -1.39 39.30 -3.00
C ASN A 238 -2.33 40.32 -3.70
N THR A 239 -3.61 39.92 -3.88
CA THR A 239 -4.65 40.69 -4.55
C THR A 239 -6.04 40.37 -3.98
N TRP A 240 -7.01 41.25 -4.23
CA TRP A 240 -8.43 41.02 -3.95
C TRP A 240 -9.23 40.51 -5.14
N ASP A 241 -8.59 40.34 -6.30
CA ASP A 241 -9.18 39.74 -7.49
C ASP A 241 -9.16 38.21 -7.42
N PRO A 242 -10.10 37.50 -8.08
CA PRO A 242 -10.08 36.04 -8.12
C PRO A 242 -8.81 35.51 -8.82
N PRO A 243 -8.29 34.35 -8.40
CA PRO A 243 -7.18 33.70 -9.08
C PRO A 243 -7.58 33.22 -10.49
N SER A 244 -6.58 32.82 -11.28
CA SER A 244 -6.81 32.20 -12.59
C SER A 244 -7.61 30.90 -12.43
N LEU A 245 -8.53 30.59 -13.36
CA LEU A 245 -9.20 29.28 -13.40
C LEU A 245 -8.19 28.13 -13.54
N SER A 246 -7.00 28.41 -14.06
CA SER A 246 -5.93 27.42 -14.16
C SER A 246 -5.12 27.23 -12.86
N ASP A 247 -5.39 27.98 -11.79
CA ASP A 247 -4.62 27.90 -10.54
C ASP A 247 -4.84 26.56 -9.81
N VAL A 248 -6.05 25.97 -9.94
CA VAL A 248 -6.37 24.63 -9.41
C VAL A 248 -7.19 23.81 -10.41
N VAL A 249 -7.41 22.55 -10.08
CA VAL A 249 -8.41 21.70 -10.74
C VAL A 249 -9.43 21.15 -9.74
N CYS A 250 -10.65 20.95 -10.22
CA CYS A 250 -11.69 20.17 -9.59
C CYS A 250 -11.57 18.70 -10.02
N VAL A 251 -12.00 17.78 -9.17
CA VAL A 251 -11.86 16.33 -9.39
C VAL A 251 -13.23 15.74 -9.70
N ARG A 252 -13.28 14.74 -10.61
CA ARG A 252 -14.52 14.03 -10.94
C ARG A 252 -15.11 13.43 -9.66
N GLN A 253 -16.41 13.62 -9.45
CA GLN A 253 -17.05 13.38 -8.15
C GLN A 253 -16.91 11.92 -7.65
N ASP A 254 -16.89 10.95 -8.56
CA ASP A 254 -16.75 9.53 -8.24
C ASP A 254 -15.36 9.14 -7.71
N LEU A 255 -14.34 9.97 -7.95
CA LEU A 255 -12.97 9.82 -7.44
C LEU A 255 -12.77 10.52 -6.08
N THR A 256 -13.85 10.97 -5.45
CA THR A 256 -13.82 11.72 -4.20
C THR A 256 -14.86 11.22 -3.20
N ILE A 257 -14.72 11.66 -1.96
CA ILE A 257 -15.73 11.53 -0.92
C ILE A 257 -15.72 12.80 -0.04
N PRO A 258 -16.87 13.22 0.55
CA PRO A 258 -16.86 14.32 1.52
C PRO A 258 -15.90 14.05 2.68
N GLY A 259 -15.14 15.07 3.07
CA GLY A 259 -14.25 15.05 4.24
C GLY A 259 -14.89 15.69 5.48
N GLU A 260 -14.05 16.03 6.46
CA GLU A 260 -14.42 16.83 7.62
C GLU A 260 -13.45 17.99 7.85
N ALA A 261 -13.96 19.11 8.37
CA ALA A 261 -13.11 20.17 8.88
C ALA A 261 -12.67 19.84 10.31
N THR A 262 -11.36 19.87 10.57
CA THR A 262 -10.80 19.39 11.84
C THR A 262 -10.01 20.48 12.57
N ASP A 263 -8.70 20.53 12.38
CA ASP A 263 -7.80 21.42 13.11
C ASP A 263 -8.00 22.88 12.68
N PHE A 264 -8.07 23.78 13.66
CA PHE A 264 -8.08 25.22 13.43
C PHE A 264 -6.74 25.69 12.85
N ILE A 265 -6.80 26.49 11.77
CA ILE A 265 -5.63 27.12 11.15
C ILE A 265 -5.59 28.61 11.50
N TYR A 266 -6.68 29.34 11.25
CA TYR A 266 -6.70 30.80 11.37
C TYR A 266 -8.13 31.32 11.48
N ASP A 267 -8.32 32.47 12.12
CA ASP A 267 -9.47 33.33 11.91
C ASP A 267 -9.09 34.80 12.05
N ASP A 268 -9.91 35.67 11.49
CA ASP A 268 -9.65 37.11 11.44
C ASP A 268 -10.16 37.87 12.68
N ARG A 269 -10.47 37.18 13.80
CA ARG A 269 -10.96 37.85 15.02
C ARG A 269 -9.91 38.80 15.59
N GLY A 270 -10.39 39.99 15.92
CA GLY A 270 -9.56 41.06 16.46
C GLY A 270 -8.85 41.89 15.40
N THR A 271 -8.98 41.53 14.12
CA THR A 271 -8.57 42.40 13.00
C THR A 271 -9.64 43.46 12.72
N GLY A 272 -9.31 44.45 11.90
CA GLY A 272 -10.26 45.45 11.40
C GLY A 272 -11.04 45.02 10.15
N ALA A 273 -10.93 43.75 9.72
CA ALA A 273 -11.46 43.30 8.44
C ALA A 273 -12.98 43.52 8.33
N HIS A 274 -13.46 43.81 7.11
CA HIS A 274 -14.89 44.03 6.86
C HIS A 274 -15.69 42.74 6.65
N MET A 275 -15.01 41.62 6.43
CA MET A 275 -15.59 40.29 6.25
C MET A 275 -15.20 39.42 7.45
N PHE A 276 -15.61 38.16 7.44
CA PHE A 276 -15.21 37.17 8.44
C PHE A 276 -14.53 36.01 7.74
N LEU A 277 -13.51 35.43 8.36
CA LEU A 277 -12.84 34.24 7.89
C LEU A 277 -12.54 33.31 9.06
N SER A 278 -12.78 32.02 8.89
CA SER A 278 -12.02 31.00 9.59
C SER A 278 -11.56 29.92 8.63
N CYS A 279 -10.38 29.36 8.90
CA CYS A 279 -9.72 28.36 8.10
C CYS A 279 -9.46 27.11 8.94
N TRP A 280 -9.74 25.94 8.37
CA TRP A 280 -9.66 24.64 9.06
C TRP A 280 -9.04 23.61 8.12
N LYS A 281 -8.25 22.69 8.67
CA LYS A 281 -7.73 21.56 7.90
C LYS A 281 -8.89 20.69 7.41
N ILE A 282 -8.73 20.11 6.21
CA ILE A 282 -9.62 19.08 5.70
C ILE A 282 -8.99 17.72 6.02
N ASP A 283 -9.73 16.89 6.73
CA ASP A 283 -9.35 15.51 7.04
C ASP A 283 -10.36 14.51 6.45
N GLN A 284 -10.01 13.24 6.47
CA GLN A 284 -10.88 12.15 6.09
C GLN A 284 -12.17 12.14 6.93
N PRO A 285 -13.31 11.67 6.38
CA PRO A 285 -14.50 11.50 7.17
C PRO A 285 -14.37 10.30 8.14
N PRO A 286 -15.10 10.30 9.26
CA PRO A 286 -15.38 9.12 10.05
C PRO A 286 -16.12 8.12 9.16
N ALA A 287 -15.40 7.11 8.71
CA ALA A 287 -15.95 6.12 7.81
C ALA A 287 -16.14 4.75 8.49
N GLY A 288 -17.18 4.04 8.07
CA GLY A 288 -17.28 2.60 8.26
C GLY A 288 -16.34 1.85 7.30
N PRO A 289 -16.40 0.52 7.25
CA PRO A 289 -15.67 -0.26 6.25
C PRO A 289 -16.05 0.19 4.83
N HIS A 290 -15.06 0.33 3.95
CA HIS A 290 -15.23 0.77 2.58
C HIS A 290 -14.12 0.19 1.68
N ASP A 291 -14.35 0.22 0.36
CA ASP A 291 -13.48 -0.46 -0.59
C ASP A 291 -12.32 0.40 -1.13
N TYR A 292 -12.16 1.66 -0.72
CA TYR A 292 -11.15 2.58 -1.26
C TYR A 292 -10.28 3.22 -0.18
N ALA A 293 -9.10 3.71 -0.54
CA ALA A 293 -8.29 4.59 0.31
C ALA A 293 -8.82 6.04 0.23
N TYR A 294 -8.99 6.68 1.39
CA TYR A 294 -9.37 8.09 1.48
C TYR A 294 -8.14 8.93 1.81
N LEU A 295 -7.66 9.72 0.84
CA LEU A 295 -6.41 10.47 0.97
C LEU A 295 -6.68 11.97 1.10
N THR A 296 -6.21 12.54 2.21
CA THR A 296 -6.19 13.98 2.41
C THR A 296 -5.14 14.62 1.50
N THR A 297 -5.50 15.74 0.88
CA THR A 297 -4.66 16.37 -0.14
C THR A 297 -3.67 17.38 0.44
N GLY A 298 -3.78 17.68 1.74
CA GLY A 298 -2.96 18.69 2.43
C GLY A 298 -3.46 20.13 2.25
N THR A 299 -4.69 20.32 1.76
CA THR A 299 -5.33 21.64 1.65
C THR A 299 -6.23 21.96 2.86
N PHE A 300 -6.98 23.05 2.79
CA PHE A 300 -7.84 23.54 3.86
C PHE A 300 -9.17 24.08 3.31
N VAL A 301 -10.13 24.29 4.22
CA VAL A 301 -11.39 24.97 3.96
C VAL A 301 -11.41 26.32 4.68
N GLY A 302 -11.75 27.38 3.95
CA GLY A 302 -12.06 28.71 4.48
C GLY A 302 -13.57 28.97 4.45
N VAL A 303 -14.12 29.60 5.48
CA VAL A 303 -15.54 29.97 5.53
C VAL A 303 -15.76 31.38 6.04
N GLY A 304 -16.84 32.01 5.55
CA GLY A 304 -17.23 33.40 5.84
C GLY A 304 -17.78 33.67 7.24
N TYR A 305 -17.31 32.93 8.25
CA TYR A 305 -17.71 33.01 9.66
C TYR A 305 -16.64 32.33 10.55
N TRP A 306 -16.64 32.56 11.86
CA TRP A 306 -15.55 32.13 12.77
C TRP A 306 -15.63 30.69 13.31
N GLY A 307 -16.67 29.94 12.97
CA GLY A 307 -16.90 28.58 13.49
C GLY A 307 -16.40 27.50 12.56
N CYS A 308 -16.03 26.34 13.11
CA CYS A 308 -15.70 25.16 12.30
C CYS A 308 -16.91 24.75 11.44
N PRO A 309 -16.77 24.67 10.11
CA PRO A 309 -17.86 24.25 9.25
C PRO A 309 -18.14 22.76 9.41
N SER A 310 -19.41 22.39 9.56
CA SER A 310 -19.81 20.98 9.46
C SER A 310 -19.98 20.52 8.00
N VAL A 311 -20.19 21.45 7.07
CA VAL A 311 -20.33 21.21 5.63
C VAL A 311 -19.85 22.43 4.85
N ALA A 312 -19.13 22.20 3.75
CA ALA A 312 -18.81 23.20 2.73
C ALA A 312 -18.50 22.47 1.40
N PRO A 313 -18.75 23.09 0.24
CA PRO A 313 -18.65 22.41 -1.07
C PRO A 313 -17.23 21.94 -1.41
N GLU A 314 -16.20 22.53 -0.81
CA GLU A 314 -14.79 22.19 -1.00
C GLU A 314 -14.22 21.20 0.03
N ILE A 315 -15.01 20.72 1.00
CA ILE A 315 -14.56 19.71 1.98
C ILE A 315 -14.68 18.31 1.35
N ASN A 316 -13.69 17.96 0.52
CA ASN A 316 -13.60 16.64 -0.12
C ASN A 316 -12.18 16.08 0.00
N VAL A 317 -12.07 14.75 0.03
CA VAL A 317 -10.81 14.00 0.01
C VAL A 317 -10.81 13.02 -1.16
N LEU A 318 -9.62 12.61 -1.61
CA LEU A 318 -9.49 11.67 -2.72
C LEU A 318 -9.98 10.30 -2.29
N LYS A 319 -10.71 9.61 -3.18
CA LYS A 319 -11.16 8.23 -3.01
C LYS A 319 -10.54 7.38 -4.12
N ILE A 320 -9.53 6.58 -3.77
CA ILE A 320 -8.73 5.85 -4.77
C ILE A 320 -8.48 4.39 -4.40
N ASP A 321 -8.22 3.57 -5.41
CA ASP A 321 -7.57 2.28 -5.23
C ASP A 321 -6.05 2.47 -5.20
N LEU A 322 -5.41 1.95 -4.15
CA LEU A 322 -3.95 1.98 -4.06
C LEU A 322 -3.35 0.95 -5.04
N PRO A 323 -2.29 1.31 -5.79
CA PRO A 323 -1.70 0.42 -6.78
C PRO A 323 -1.04 -0.78 -6.12
N LEU A 324 -1.58 -1.96 -6.43
CA LEU A 324 -0.91 -3.23 -6.20
C LEU A 324 0.27 -3.34 -7.17
N LEU A 325 1.45 -3.61 -6.63
CA LEU A 325 2.59 -4.05 -7.42
C LEU A 325 2.39 -5.53 -7.73
N ALA A 326 2.59 -5.90 -9.01
CA ALA A 326 2.33 -7.21 -9.62
C ALA A 326 1.89 -8.34 -8.67
N GLU A 327 0.70 -8.91 -8.90
CA GLU A 327 0.23 -10.08 -8.17
C GLU A 327 0.71 -11.37 -8.84
N ALA A 328 1.04 -12.38 -8.06
CA ALA A 328 1.18 -13.74 -8.56
C ALA A 328 0.23 -14.68 -7.80
N PRO A 329 -0.40 -15.65 -8.50
CA PRO A 329 -1.26 -16.60 -7.84
C PRO A 329 -0.46 -17.36 -6.78
N TYR A 330 -1.02 -17.44 -5.57
CA TYR A 330 -0.42 -18.15 -4.45
C TYR A 330 0.00 -19.57 -4.88
N ARG A 331 1.30 -19.84 -4.87
CA ARG A 331 1.81 -21.21 -4.96
C ARG A 331 1.98 -21.71 -3.54
N SER A 332 1.25 -22.76 -3.17
CA SER A 332 1.43 -23.47 -1.91
C SER A 332 2.81 -24.13 -1.91
N TYR A 333 3.85 -23.40 -1.49
CA TYR A 333 5.09 -24.03 -1.08
C TYR A 333 4.85 -24.71 0.27
N THR A 334 5.26 -25.96 0.37
CA THR A 334 5.16 -26.76 1.60
C THR A 334 6.55 -27.37 1.81
N PRO A 335 7.29 -27.00 2.88
CA PRO A 335 8.59 -27.60 3.14
C PRO A 335 8.45 -29.12 3.35
N ARG A 336 9.51 -29.85 3.00
CA ARG A 336 9.59 -31.31 3.11
C ARG A 336 10.94 -31.74 3.64
N LEU A 337 10.98 -32.88 4.31
CA LEU A 337 12.22 -33.57 4.66
C LEU A 337 12.78 -34.26 3.42
N THR A 338 14.04 -33.99 3.12
CA THR A 338 14.80 -34.66 2.05
C THR A 338 15.88 -35.61 2.59
N GLY A 339 15.97 -35.72 3.91
CA GLY A 339 17.01 -36.47 4.62
C GLY A 339 16.73 -36.57 6.11
N TYR A 340 17.67 -37.18 6.84
CA TYR A 340 17.61 -37.33 8.30
C TYR A 340 18.17 -36.14 9.08
N ASP A 341 18.85 -35.22 8.39
CA ASP A 341 19.43 -34.03 9.00
C ASP A 341 18.34 -32.98 9.24
N SER A 342 18.54 -32.16 10.28
CA SER A 342 17.60 -31.08 10.60
C SER A 342 17.52 -30.09 9.44
N PRO A 343 16.30 -29.73 8.98
CA PRO A 343 16.10 -28.64 8.05
C PRO A 343 16.56 -27.29 8.63
N PRO A 344 16.72 -26.25 7.77
CA PRO A 344 16.89 -24.88 8.23
C PRO A 344 15.74 -24.43 9.15
N GLU A 345 16.05 -23.54 10.09
CA GLU A 345 15.05 -22.99 11.03
C GLU A 345 13.95 -22.21 10.31
N GLU A 346 14.26 -21.58 9.17
CA GLU A 346 13.31 -20.86 8.34
C GLU A 346 13.47 -21.23 6.86
N THR A 347 12.35 -21.35 6.15
CA THR A 347 12.36 -21.44 4.69
C THR A 347 12.61 -20.07 4.08
N VAL A 348 13.08 -20.04 2.83
CA VAL A 348 13.25 -18.78 2.09
C VAL A 348 11.91 -18.02 2.02
N PRO A 349 11.84 -16.75 2.47
CA PRO A 349 10.62 -15.97 2.36
C PRO A 349 10.20 -15.74 0.93
N MET A 350 8.95 -16.07 0.65
CA MET A 350 8.34 -15.88 -0.66
C MET A 350 7.54 -14.58 -0.65
N LEU A 351 7.91 -13.64 -1.51
CA LEU A 351 7.13 -12.43 -1.74
C LEU A 351 5.77 -12.82 -2.32
N GLY A 352 4.71 -12.61 -1.54
CA GLY A 352 3.34 -12.94 -1.92
C GLY A 352 2.65 -11.76 -2.58
N ARG A 353 2.77 -10.56 -1.99
CA ARG A 353 2.09 -9.34 -2.45
C ARG A 353 2.89 -8.08 -2.10
N ALA A 354 2.77 -7.03 -2.91
CA ALA A 354 3.38 -5.74 -2.63
C ALA A 354 2.49 -4.59 -3.13
N MET A 355 2.55 -3.41 -2.51
CA MET A 355 1.82 -2.23 -2.94
C MET A 355 2.60 -0.94 -2.67
N LEU A 356 2.23 0.14 -3.35
CA LEU A 356 2.75 1.48 -3.04
C LEU A 356 1.82 2.27 -2.13
N VAL A 357 2.40 2.99 -1.18
CA VAL A 357 1.69 3.85 -0.22
C VAL A 357 2.33 5.24 -0.17
N PRO A 358 1.56 6.33 -0.10
CA PRO A 358 2.07 7.69 0.03
C PRO A 358 3.00 7.89 1.23
N CYS A 359 4.02 8.74 1.08
CA CYS A 359 4.84 9.19 2.21
C CYS A 359 4.03 9.96 3.27
N THR A 360 2.94 10.61 2.87
CA THR A 360 2.09 11.39 3.78
C THR A 360 1.27 10.55 4.76
N ILE A 361 1.16 9.23 4.54
CA ILE A 361 0.37 8.31 5.38
C ILE A 361 1.22 7.32 6.17
N VAL A 362 2.54 7.35 5.99
CA VAL A 362 3.48 6.48 6.71
C VAL A 362 4.42 7.31 7.56
N ASN A 363 4.76 6.77 8.73
CA ASN A 363 5.84 7.28 9.56
C ASN A 363 7.18 6.66 9.15
N ASP A 364 8.23 7.47 9.16
CA ASP A 364 9.59 7.04 8.90
C ASP A 364 10.52 7.78 9.87
N LEU A 365 10.78 7.18 11.02
CA LEU A 365 11.51 7.81 12.14
C LEU A 365 12.90 8.33 11.77
N ILE A 366 13.52 7.83 10.69
CA ILE A 366 14.82 8.31 10.21
C ILE A 366 14.69 9.68 9.53
N TYR A 367 13.56 9.91 8.86
CA TYR A 367 13.27 11.11 8.07
C TYR A 367 11.99 11.83 8.57
N GLU A 368 11.65 11.69 9.86
CA GLU A 368 10.42 12.26 10.43
C GLU A 368 10.37 13.78 10.28
N ASP A 369 11.53 14.44 10.46
CA ASP A 369 11.70 15.88 10.35
C ASP A 369 12.20 16.34 8.96
N ASP A 370 12.35 15.42 7.99
CA ASP A 370 12.88 15.70 6.65
C ASP A 370 11.93 15.21 5.56
N ILE A 371 10.72 15.79 5.55
CA ILE A 371 9.71 15.47 4.53
C ILE A 371 10.17 15.88 3.12
N GLY A 372 11.01 16.91 2.98
CA GLY A 372 11.62 17.29 1.71
C GLY A 372 12.44 16.15 1.10
N TRP A 373 13.27 15.47 1.90
CA TRP A 373 13.97 14.26 1.45
C TRP A 373 13.01 13.16 1.02
N ARG A 374 11.93 12.94 1.80
CA ARG A 374 10.92 11.91 1.49
C ARG A 374 10.22 12.21 0.16
N VAL A 375 9.79 13.45 -0.08
CA VAL A 375 9.18 13.86 -1.35
C VAL A 375 10.16 13.69 -2.52
N ALA A 376 11.43 14.03 -2.31
CA ALA A 376 12.44 13.97 -3.37
C ALA A 376 12.95 12.57 -3.70
N ASN A 377 12.91 11.61 -2.76
CA ASN A 377 13.55 10.29 -2.93
C ASN A 377 12.57 9.10 -2.77
N SER A 378 11.57 9.23 -1.91
CA SER A 378 10.62 8.16 -1.59
C SER A 378 9.19 8.70 -1.36
N PRO A 379 8.60 9.46 -2.31
CA PRO A 379 7.25 10.01 -2.12
C PRO A 379 6.18 8.92 -2.08
N THR A 380 6.51 7.73 -2.60
CA THR A 380 5.83 6.48 -2.27
C THR A 380 6.79 5.52 -1.55
N TYR A 381 6.24 4.71 -0.66
CA TYR A 381 6.91 3.59 0.00
C TYR A 381 6.33 2.28 -0.52
N ARG A 382 7.11 1.20 -0.47
CA ARG A 382 6.67 -0.14 -0.86
C ARG A 382 6.38 -0.96 0.38
N LEU A 383 5.14 -1.42 0.55
CA LEU A 383 4.75 -2.36 1.60
C LEU A 383 4.66 -3.75 1.00
N GLU A 384 5.39 -4.70 1.56
CA GLU A 384 5.44 -6.09 1.11
C GLU A 384 4.85 -7.05 2.14
N ARG A 385 4.23 -8.14 1.66
CA ARG A 385 3.90 -9.33 2.44
C ARG A 385 4.68 -10.52 1.91
N HIS A 386 5.48 -11.12 2.78
CA HIS A 386 6.21 -12.36 2.55
C HIS A 386 5.56 -13.51 3.32
N VAL A 387 5.57 -14.70 2.74
CA VAL A 387 5.07 -15.94 3.35
C VAL A 387 6.21 -16.94 3.44
N PHE A 388 6.38 -17.57 4.60
CA PHE A 388 7.44 -18.55 4.85
C PHE A 388 7.05 -19.51 5.97
N TYR A 389 7.91 -20.47 6.28
CA TYR A 389 7.71 -21.43 7.36
C TYR A 389 8.87 -21.42 8.33
N LYS A 390 8.57 -21.56 9.62
CA LYS A 390 9.56 -21.80 10.67
C LYS A 390 9.48 -23.24 11.17
N LEU A 391 10.62 -23.89 11.33
CA LEU A 391 10.73 -25.22 11.91
C LEU A 391 10.51 -25.12 13.42
N LEU A 392 9.46 -25.76 13.93
CA LEU A 392 9.17 -25.82 15.36
C LEU A 392 9.71 -27.08 16.02
N TYR A 393 9.87 -28.16 15.25
CA TYR A 393 10.35 -29.43 15.75
C TYR A 393 11.01 -30.26 14.65
N HIS A 394 12.10 -30.93 15.00
CA HIS A 394 12.71 -31.98 14.19
C HIS A 394 13.22 -33.09 15.11
N ASN A 395 13.10 -34.33 14.66
CA ASN A 395 13.67 -35.49 15.33
C ASN A 395 14.06 -36.57 14.34
N HIS A 396 15.23 -37.17 14.53
CA HIS A 396 15.67 -38.39 13.87
C HIS A 396 15.68 -39.51 14.90
N ASN A 397 14.67 -40.38 14.85
CA ASN A 397 14.49 -41.44 15.81
C ASN A 397 15.40 -42.65 15.48
N GLN A 398 16.51 -42.75 16.21
CA GLN A 398 17.45 -43.87 16.10
C GLN A 398 17.13 -45.05 17.05
N THR A 399 16.00 -45.02 17.75
CA THR A 399 15.58 -46.08 18.69
C THR A 399 14.59 -47.04 18.04
N SER A 400 14.21 -48.10 18.75
CA SER A 400 13.23 -49.09 18.30
C SER A 400 11.78 -48.75 18.66
N GLU A 401 11.55 -47.68 19.41
CA GLU A 401 10.23 -47.28 19.91
C GLU A 401 9.79 -45.97 19.26
N VAL A 402 8.48 -45.80 19.07
CA VAL A 402 7.93 -44.52 18.59
C VAL A 402 8.21 -43.43 19.61
N GLN A 403 8.70 -42.29 19.15
CA GLN A 403 8.90 -41.12 19.98
C GLN A 403 7.78 -40.10 19.72
N THR A 404 7.04 -39.73 20.76
CA THR A 404 5.96 -38.73 20.69
C THR A 404 6.38 -37.47 21.42
N ASN A 405 6.24 -36.33 20.76
CA ASN A 405 6.47 -35.02 21.36
C ASN A 405 5.27 -34.09 21.15
N SER A 406 5.10 -33.13 22.07
CA SER A 406 4.10 -32.07 21.98
C SER A 406 4.80 -30.76 21.63
N VAL A 407 4.29 -30.06 20.62
CA VAL A 407 4.81 -28.79 20.12
C VAL A 407 3.74 -27.72 20.34
N THR A 408 4.14 -26.63 20.97
CA THR A 408 3.29 -25.45 21.14
C THR A 408 3.38 -24.57 19.91
N ILE A 409 2.25 -24.30 19.29
CA ILE A 409 2.08 -23.44 18.12
C ILE A 409 1.44 -22.14 18.60
N ARG A 410 2.12 -21.01 18.37
CA ARG A 410 1.64 -19.67 18.73
C ARG A 410 1.34 -18.90 17.46
N SER A 411 0.11 -18.46 17.30
CA SER A 411 -0.34 -17.71 16.13
C SER A 411 -1.00 -16.40 16.52
N GLY A 412 -1.11 -15.50 15.55
CA GLY A 412 -1.75 -14.21 15.71
C GLY A 412 -0.79 -13.10 16.11
N VAL A 413 -1.35 -11.93 16.38
CA VAL A 413 -0.61 -10.69 16.67
C VAL A 413 -0.97 -10.22 18.06
N THR A 414 0.05 -9.96 18.89
CA THR A 414 -0.21 -9.37 20.21
C THR A 414 -0.50 -7.86 20.08
N THR A 415 -1.25 -7.31 21.03
CA THR A 415 -1.49 -5.84 21.08
C THR A 415 -0.18 -5.05 21.16
N THR A 416 0.83 -5.57 21.86
CA THR A 416 2.14 -4.92 21.98
C THR A 416 2.86 -4.84 20.64
N GLU A 417 2.93 -5.95 19.89
CA GLU A 417 3.56 -5.98 18.56
C GLU A 417 2.84 -5.05 17.57
N SER A 418 1.50 -5.08 17.57
CA SER A 418 0.71 -4.16 16.73
C SER A 418 0.97 -2.71 17.10
N ASN A 419 1.11 -2.36 18.39
CA ASN A 419 1.35 -0.99 18.82
C ASN A 419 2.76 -0.52 18.47
N THR A 420 3.78 -1.38 18.61
CA THR A 420 5.15 -1.06 18.22
C THR A 420 5.21 -0.76 16.73
N PHE A 421 4.68 -1.66 15.89
CA PHE A 421 4.66 -1.44 14.44
C PHE A 421 3.88 -0.18 14.05
N TYR A 422 2.74 0.06 14.70
CA TYR A 422 1.95 1.27 14.50
C TYR A 422 2.71 2.55 14.85
N SER A 423 3.46 2.56 15.97
CA SER A 423 4.23 3.74 16.37
C SER A 423 5.38 4.07 15.40
N GLU A 424 5.97 3.05 14.78
CA GLU A 424 7.12 3.20 13.88
C GLU A 424 6.70 3.57 12.45
N THR A 425 5.53 3.12 12.00
CA THR A 425 5.15 3.18 10.58
C THR A 425 3.83 3.89 10.31
N SER A 426 3.06 4.17 11.37
CA SER A 426 1.64 4.49 11.26
C SER A 426 0.81 3.34 10.67
N ILE A 427 1.29 2.10 10.62
CA ILE A 427 0.54 0.93 10.10
C ILE A 427 0.14 0.03 11.28
N SER A 428 -1.14 -0.25 11.44
CA SER A 428 -1.65 -1.19 12.44
C SER A 428 -1.99 -2.53 11.79
N VAL A 429 -1.62 -3.63 12.44
CA VAL A 429 -2.07 -4.96 12.07
C VAL A 429 -2.77 -5.64 13.24
N SER A 430 -4.09 -5.82 13.16
CA SER A 430 -4.88 -6.38 14.27
C SER A 430 -6.10 -7.17 13.78
N VAL A 431 -6.74 -7.92 14.67
CA VAL A 431 -7.96 -8.69 14.36
C VAL A 431 -9.09 -7.77 13.92
N GLU A 432 -9.26 -6.65 14.63
CA GLU A 432 -10.28 -5.65 14.32
C GLU A 432 -9.96 -4.91 13.02
N ALA A 433 -8.67 -4.71 12.76
CA ALA A 433 -8.19 -3.79 11.76
C ALA A 433 -7.48 -4.43 10.55
N GLY A 434 -7.41 -5.75 10.43
CA GLY A 434 -6.61 -6.39 9.39
C GLY A 434 -5.22 -5.72 9.32
N ILE A 435 -4.88 -5.08 8.20
CA ILE A 435 -3.84 -4.07 8.02
C ILE A 435 -4.50 -2.70 7.77
N SER A 436 -4.11 -1.65 8.51
CA SER A 436 -4.59 -0.27 8.36
C SER A 436 -3.48 0.75 8.57
N PHE A 437 -3.70 2.02 8.19
CA PHE A 437 -2.74 3.12 8.44
C PHE A 437 -3.35 4.16 9.41
N GLN A 438 -2.55 5.00 10.08
CA GLN A 438 -3.03 6.03 11.01
C GLN A 438 -3.81 7.13 10.30
N ALA A 439 -3.36 7.49 9.10
CA ALA A 439 -4.08 8.42 8.21
C ALA A 439 -5.39 7.82 7.70
N PHE A 440 -5.70 6.59 8.10
CA PHE A 440 -6.88 5.88 7.73
C PHE A 440 -7.69 5.54 8.97
N SER A 441 -9.01 5.73 8.93
CA SER A 441 -9.87 5.27 10.03
C SER A 441 -9.62 3.78 10.34
N SER A 442 -9.94 3.32 11.55
CA SER A 442 -9.72 1.92 12.01
C SER A 442 -10.44 0.83 11.20
N LYS A 443 -11.01 1.17 10.03
CA LYS A 443 -11.82 0.34 9.14
C LYS A 443 -11.45 0.44 7.65
N ILE A 444 -10.35 1.13 7.29
CA ILE A 444 -9.66 1.05 5.96
C ILE A 444 -8.94 -0.30 5.73
N THR A 445 -9.24 -1.18 6.65
CA THR A 445 -8.77 -2.51 6.90
C THR A 445 -9.21 -3.41 5.76
N ALA A 446 -10.42 -3.27 5.23
CA ALA A 446 -10.94 -4.21 4.23
C ALA A 446 -10.14 -4.22 2.92
N THR A 447 -9.85 -3.07 2.29
CA THR A 447 -9.15 -3.03 0.99
C THR A 447 -7.68 -3.32 1.09
N VAL A 448 -6.96 -2.67 2.02
CA VAL A 448 -5.52 -2.95 2.22
C VAL A 448 -5.36 -4.42 2.63
N SER A 449 -6.22 -4.94 3.51
CA SER A 449 -6.14 -6.35 3.91
C SER A 449 -6.57 -7.28 2.77
N GLN A 450 -7.61 -6.99 1.99
CA GLN A 450 -7.98 -7.74 0.76
C GLN A 450 -6.82 -7.77 -0.23
N THR A 451 -6.21 -6.60 -0.49
CA THR A 451 -5.01 -6.46 -1.32
C THR A 451 -3.86 -7.29 -0.78
N PHE A 452 -3.77 -7.51 0.53
CA PHE A 452 -2.79 -8.41 1.14
C PHE A 452 -3.29 -9.84 1.36
N GLY A 453 -4.45 -10.24 0.82
CA GLY A 453 -4.99 -11.61 0.85
C GLY A 453 -5.87 -11.94 2.06
N TYR A 454 -6.31 -10.94 2.82
CA TYR A 454 -7.31 -11.07 3.87
C TYR A 454 -8.72 -10.72 3.36
N GLU A 455 -9.21 -11.51 2.43
CA GLU A 455 -10.45 -11.23 1.70
C GLU A 455 -11.73 -11.59 2.49
N THR A 456 -11.61 -12.27 3.63
CA THR A 456 -12.75 -12.76 4.44
C THR A 456 -12.55 -12.60 5.95
N GLN A 457 -13.64 -12.71 6.73
CA GLN A 457 -13.55 -12.81 8.20
C GLN A 457 -12.68 -14.00 8.65
N THR A 458 -12.57 -15.05 7.84
CA THR A 458 -11.77 -16.24 8.11
C THR A 458 -10.27 -15.96 7.97
N SER A 459 -9.88 -15.04 7.08
CA SER A 459 -8.47 -14.67 6.91
C SER A 459 -7.97 -13.70 7.99
N VAL A 460 -8.78 -12.75 8.49
CA VAL A 460 -8.37 -11.93 9.65
C VAL A 460 -8.34 -12.72 10.96
N ALA A 461 -9.01 -13.89 11.01
CA ALA A 461 -8.88 -14.81 12.14
C ALA A 461 -7.46 -15.37 12.30
N GLU A 462 -6.61 -15.31 11.26
CA GLU A 462 -5.18 -15.61 11.36
C GLU A 462 -4.43 -14.64 12.30
N LEU A 463 -4.98 -13.45 12.54
CA LEU A 463 -4.42 -12.43 13.42
C LEU A 463 -4.81 -12.65 14.89
N LEU A 464 -5.78 -13.54 15.17
CA LEU A 464 -6.19 -13.84 16.55
C LEU A 464 -5.06 -14.56 17.28
N GLU A 465 -4.68 -14.01 18.44
CA GLU A 465 -3.73 -14.67 19.32
C GLU A 465 -4.27 -16.03 19.77
N ARG A 466 -3.54 -17.10 19.45
CA ARG A 466 -3.87 -18.47 19.86
C ARG A 466 -2.61 -19.21 20.28
N GLU A 467 -2.79 -20.10 21.24
CA GLU A 467 -1.81 -21.11 21.60
C GLU A 467 -2.46 -22.49 21.48
N VAL A 468 -1.93 -23.33 20.59
CA VAL A 468 -2.42 -24.69 20.33
C VAL A 468 -1.29 -25.68 20.55
N GLN A 469 -1.58 -26.82 21.18
CA GLN A 469 -0.63 -27.93 21.25
C GLN A 469 -0.91 -28.94 20.14
N SER A 470 0.14 -29.32 19.41
CA SER A 470 0.09 -30.36 18.39
C SER A 470 1.06 -31.49 18.76
N SER A 471 0.62 -32.74 18.66
CA SER A 471 1.49 -33.90 18.87
C SER A 471 2.12 -34.34 17.55
N ILE A 472 3.41 -34.63 17.57
CA ILE A 472 4.13 -35.25 16.45
C ILE A 472 4.77 -36.56 16.91
N ASN A 473 4.62 -37.58 16.06
CA ASN A 473 5.23 -38.89 16.26
C ASN A 473 6.39 -39.07 15.28
N THR A 474 7.48 -39.66 15.76
CA THR A 474 8.61 -40.07 14.92
C THR A 474 8.75 -41.58 15.03
N ALA A 475 8.48 -42.31 13.95
CA ALA A 475 8.60 -43.77 13.93
C ALA A 475 10.07 -44.23 14.07
N PRO A 476 10.32 -45.46 14.56
CA PRO A 476 11.66 -46.04 14.62
C PRO A 476 12.40 -45.97 13.27
N GLY A 477 13.63 -45.45 13.27
CA GLY A 477 14.46 -45.33 12.09
C GLY A 477 14.04 -44.22 11.11
N LYS A 478 13.07 -43.37 11.47
CA LYS A 478 12.60 -42.26 10.64
C LYS A 478 12.98 -40.89 11.23
N ALA A 479 12.96 -39.86 10.40
CA ALA A 479 12.97 -38.47 10.80
C ALA A 479 11.58 -37.85 10.65
N ALA A 480 11.20 -36.93 11.53
CA ALA A 480 9.95 -36.19 11.44
C ALA A 480 10.19 -34.71 11.75
N ALA A 481 9.43 -33.84 11.09
CA ALA A 481 9.52 -32.40 11.29
C ALA A 481 8.13 -31.74 11.32
N LEU A 482 8.02 -30.65 12.09
CA LEU A 482 6.83 -29.80 12.16
C LEU A 482 7.23 -28.37 11.84
N TRP A 483 6.55 -27.76 10.89
CA TRP A 483 6.71 -26.35 10.56
C TRP A 483 5.41 -25.58 10.76
N GLN A 484 5.53 -24.31 11.16
CA GLN A 484 4.43 -23.36 11.19
C GLN A 484 4.60 -22.32 10.10
N GLN A 485 3.51 -21.93 9.44
CA GLN A 485 3.51 -20.85 8.46
C GLN A 485 3.54 -19.48 9.14
N TYR A 486 4.32 -18.56 8.59
CA TYR A 486 4.50 -17.19 9.04
C TYR A 486 4.23 -16.20 7.91
N ASN A 487 3.76 -15.01 8.30
CA ASN A 487 3.73 -13.82 7.45
C ASN A 487 4.79 -12.83 7.93
N ARG A 488 5.48 -12.15 7.01
CA ARG A 488 6.35 -11.02 7.31
C ARG A 488 5.94 -9.82 6.46
N TYR A 489 5.66 -8.70 7.10
CA TYR A 489 5.42 -7.41 6.46
C TYR A 489 6.70 -6.58 6.49
N VAL A 490 7.04 -5.97 5.37
CA VAL A 490 8.23 -5.12 5.26
C VAL A 490 7.83 -3.81 4.62
N LEU A 491 8.07 -2.69 5.32
CA LEU A 491 7.94 -1.36 4.75
C LEU A 491 9.30 -0.93 4.23
N LEU A 492 9.38 -0.62 2.94
CA LEU A 492 10.61 -0.25 2.24
C LEU A 492 10.49 1.20 1.76
N ARG A 493 11.52 2.00 2.02
CA ARG A 493 11.73 3.29 1.36
C ARG A 493 12.55 3.11 0.09
N HIS A 494 12.31 3.96 -0.89
CA HIS A 494 13.13 4.04 -2.09
C HIS A 494 14.35 4.93 -1.82
N ASN A 495 15.52 4.49 -2.27
CA ASN A 495 16.74 5.31 -2.27
C ASN A 495 17.48 5.11 -3.59
N GLY A 496 17.17 5.95 -4.58
CA GLY A 496 17.62 5.77 -5.96
C GLY A 496 17.11 4.44 -6.53
N THR A 497 18.02 3.54 -6.88
CA THR A 497 17.69 2.21 -7.43
C THR A 497 17.53 1.12 -6.37
N ASN A 498 17.77 1.45 -5.09
CA ASN A 498 17.76 0.50 -3.99
C ASN A 498 16.50 0.63 -3.13
N TYR A 499 16.18 -0.48 -2.44
CA TYR A 499 15.20 -0.51 -1.37
C TYR A 499 15.91 -0.55 -0.02
N GLU A 500 15.45 0.27 0.91
CA GLU A 500 15.93 0.27 2.29
C GLU A 500 14.78 -0.06 3.24
N PRO A 501 14.93 -1.06 4.13
CA PRO A 501 13.94 -1.33 5.15
C PRO A 501 13.75 -0.13 6.08
N VAL A 502 12.48 0.27 6.26
CA VAL A 502 12.05 1.15 7.34
C VAL A 502 11.91 0.30 8.60
N THR A 503 11.09 -0.73 8.52
CA THR A 503 10.92 -1.75 9.56
C THR A 503 10.37 -3.04 8.93
N ALA A 504 10.45 -4.12 9.67
CA ALA A 504 9.86 -5.39 9.30
C ALA A 504 9.21 -6.03 10.54
N TRP A 505 8.07 -6.68 10.32
CA TRP A 505 7.33 -7.35 11.38
C TRP A 505 6.80 -8.69 10.89
N GLU A 506 6.75 -9.68 11.75
CA GLU A 506 6.32 -11.03 11.39
C GLU A 506 5.52 -11.70 12.51
N PHE A 507 4.68 -12.65 12.13
CA PHE A 507 3.87 -13.44 13.05
C PHE A 507 3.52 -14.79 12.44
N GLY A 508 3.32 -15.78 13.31
CA GLY A 508 2.85 -17.11 12.94
C GLY A 508 1.34 -17.10 12.70
N ILE A 509 0.86 -17.92 11.78
CA ILE A 509 -0.57 -18.16 11.60
C ILE A 509 -0.95 -19.56 12.12
N ASP A 510 -2.25 -19.80 12.32
CA ASP A 510 -2.80 -21.09 12.77
C ASP A 510 -2.82 -22.11 11.61
N SER A 511 -1.65 -22.31 11.00
CA SER A 511 -1.39 -23.23 9.89
C SER A 511 -0.03 -23.86 10.11
N TYR A 512 -0.01 -25.18 10.21
CA TYR A 512 1.20 -25.97 10.40
C TYR A 512 1.16 -27.23 9.54
N LEU A 513 2.33 -27.76 9.26
CA LEU A 513 2.50 -29.01 8.52
C LEU A 513 3.46 -29.93 9.26
N THR A 514 3.29 -31.23 9.03
CA THR A 514 4.21 -32.26 9.49
C THR A 514 4.67 -33.09 8.32
N ASP A 515 5.93 -33.51 8.34
CA ASP A 515 6.49 -34.41 7.31
C ASP A 515 7.37 -35.48 7.96
N GLU A 516 7.59 -36.59 7.24
CA GLU A 516 8.38 -37.73 7.69
C GLU A 516 9.36 -38.19 6.60
N TYR A 517 10.55 -38.69 6.98
CA TYR A 517 11.54 -39.23 6.05
C TYR A 517 12.20 -40.52 6.59
N PRO A 518 12.42 -41.55 5.75
CA PRO A 518 11.89 -41.71 4.41
C PRO A 518 10.36 -41.94 4.44
N ASP A 519 9.68 -41.61 3.34
CA ASP A 519 8.24 -41.84 3.15
C ASP A 519 7.83 -43.30 3.42
#